data_AF-A0A935N1K2-F1
#
_entry.id   AF-A0A935N1K2-F1
#
_cell.length_a   1.000
_cell.length_b   1.000
_cell.length_c   1.000
_cell.angle_alpha   90.00
_cell.angle_beta   90.00
_cell.angle_gamma   90.00
#
_symmetry.space_group_name_H-M   'P 1'
#
loop_
_entity.id
_entity.type
_entity.pdbx_description
1 polymer ?
#
loop_
_entity_poly.entity_id
_entity_poly.type
_entity_poly.pdbx_seq_one_letter_code
_entity_poly.pdbx_strand_id
1 'polypeptide(L)'
;MEVAFCQTLSFDTETFEYEVVASENGNATIIKFPVDEKLNSPGDVVVVVSGENISFHGMIGKIEDGYAYVADPKGSLLPAGVQ
;
A
#
# COMPACT_ATOMS: atom_id res chain seq x y z
N MET A 1 23.39 2.36 17.87
CA MET A 1 22.64 2.92 16.73
C MET A 1 21.72 1.81 16.27
N GLU A 2 20.43 1.99 16.45
CA GLU A 2 19.44 1.05 15.94
C GLU A 2 19.30 1.31 14.44
N VAL A 3 19.55 0.28 13.63
CA VAL A 3 19.39 0.35 12.18
C VAL A 3 18.06 -0.32 11.89
N ALA A 4 17.05 0.48 11.55
CA ALA A 4 15.81 -0.05 10.99
C ALA A 4 16.05 -0.31 9.50
N PHE A 5 15.85 -1.56 9.08
CA PHE A 5 15.83 -1.90 7.67
C PHE A 5 14.44 -1.55 7.14
N CYS A 6 14.40 -0.68 6.14
CA CYS A 6 13.19 -0.32 5.41
C CYS A 6 13.38 -0.80 3.96
N GLN A 7 12.37 -1.46 3.42
CA GLN A 7 12.35 -1.89 2.02
C GLN A 7 11.20 -1.21 1.27
N THR A 8 11.21 -1.35 -0.05
CA THR A 8 10.13 -0.90 -0.92
C THR A 8 9.48 -2.09 -1.59
N LEU A 9 8.18 -2.26 -1.38
CA LEU A 9 7.34 -3.20 -2.11
C LEU A 9 6.74 -2.47 -3.31
N SER A 10 6.98 -3.01 -4.51
CA SER A 10 6.44 -2.46 -5.76
C SER A 10 5.41 -3.42 -6.36
N PHE A 11 4.23 -2.90 -6.68
CA PHE A 11 3.16 -3.67 -7.30
C PHE A 11 2.70 -3.03 -8.60
N ASP A 12 2.22 -3.84 -9.53
CA ASP A 12 1.63 -3.37 -10.78
C ASP A 12 0.12 -3.14 -10.62
N THR A 13 -0.39 -1.99 -11.04
CA THR A 13 -1.81 -1.62 -10.91
C THR A 13 -2.80 -2.60 -11.54
N GLU A 14 -2.41 -3.36 -12.56
CA GLU A 14 -3.30 -4.29 -13.28
C GLU A 14 -3.45 -5.63 -12.57
N THR A 15 -2.52 -5.96 -11.68
CA THR A 15 -2.46 -7.28 -11.03
C THR A 15 -2.49 -7.20 -9.50
N PHE A 16 -2.37 -6.01 -8.95
CA PHE A 16 -2.33 -5.81 -7.51
C PHE A 16 -3.72 -5.91 -6.90
N GLU A 17 -3.92 -6.95 -6.08
CA GLU A 17 -5.14 -7.14 -5.31
C GLU A 17 -5.04 -6.44 -3.95
N TYR A 18 -6.00 -5.59 -3.66
CA TYR A 18 -6.11 -4.88 -2.39
C TYR A 18 -7.58 -4.66 -2.00
N GLU A 19 -7.81 -4.48 -0.71
CA GLU A 19 -9.09 -4.06 -0.16
C GLU A 19 -9.03 -2.58 0.22
N VAL A 20 -10.10 -1.84 -0.11
CA VAL A 20 -10.23 -0.43 0.23
C VAL A 20 -10.78 -0.30 1.65
N VAL A 21 -10.00 0.32 2.53
CA VAL A 21 -10.37 0.58 3.92
C VAL A 21 -10.99 1.97 4.06
N ALA A 22 -10.47 2.94 3.31
CA ALA A 22 -11.02 4.29 3.21
C ALA A 22 -10.82 4.85 1.80
N SER A 23 -11.71 5.75 1.40
CA SER A 23 -11.69 6.39 0.09
C SER A 23 -12.15 7.83 0.16
N GLU A 24 -11.63 8.65 -0.75
CA GLU A 24 -12.05 10.04 -0.94
C GLU A 24 -12.13 10.34 -2.45
N ASN A 25 -13.19 11.02 -2.88
CA ASN A 25 -13.41 11.40 -4.30
C ASN A 25 -13.32 10.24 -5.31
N GLY A 26 -13.67 9.01 -4.90
CA GLY A 26 -13.61 7.81 -5.75
C GLY A 26 -12.25 7.10 -5.75
N ASN A 27 -11.25 7.63 -5.04
CA ASN A 27 -9.93 7.02 -4.93
C ASN A 27 -9.72 6.40 -3.54
N ALA A 28 -9.04 5.27 -3.49
CA ALA A 28 -8.69 4.58 -2.25
C ALA A 28 -7.59 5.35 -1.50
N THR A 29 -7.90 5.92 -0.33
CA THR A 29 -6.94 6.67 0.49
C THR A 29 -6.26 5.80 1.55
N ILE A 30 -6.91 4.70 1.94
CA ILE A 30 -6.32 3.66 2.77
C ILE A 30 -6.65 2.31 2.15
N ILE A 31 -5.62 1.51 1.92
CA ILE A 31 -5.75 0.15 1.42
C ILE A 31 -5.20 -0.84 2.44
N LYS A 32 -5.66 -2.09 2.35
CA LYS A 32 -5.03 -3.22 2.99
C LYS A 32 -4.83 -4.37 2.01
N PHE A 33 -3.77 -5.15 2.21
CA PHE A 33 -3.46 -6.31 1.38
C PHE A 33 -2.66 -7.34 2.21
N PRO A 34 -2.74 -8.63 1.85
CA PRO A 34 -2.06 -9.67 2.61
C PRO A 34 -0.53 -9.55 2.50
N VAL A 35 0.18 -9.76 3.61
CA VAL A 35 1.64 -9.76 3.68
C VAL A 35 2.16 -10.89 4.57
N ASP A 36 3.39 -11.32 4.33
CA ASP A 36 4.12 -12.15 5.30
C ASP A 36 4.77 -11.24 6.36
N GLU A 37 4.30 -11.35 7.60
CA GLU A 37 4.78 -10.55 8.74
C GLU A 37 6.26 -10.82 9.10
N LYS A 38 6.84 -11.92 8.61
CA LYS A 38 8.28 -12.22 8.78
C LYS A 38 9.16 -11.47 7.80
N LEU A 39 8.58 -11.03 6.69
CA LEU A 39 9.29 -10.40 5.58
C LEU A 39 9.04 -8.90 5.50
N ASN A 40 7.96 -8.41 6.12
CA ASN A 40 7.51 -7.03 6.00
C ASN A 40 7.31 -6.41 7.37
N SER A 41 7.51 -5.10 7.48
CA SER A 41 7.41 -4.38 8.73
C SER A 41 6.68 -3.05 8.58
N PRO A 42 6.01 -2.55 9.63
CA PRO A 42 5.65 -1.15 9.69
C PRO A 42 6.89 -0.28 9.43
N GLY A 43 6.76 0.71 8.56
CA GLY A 43 7.89 1.49 8.06
C GLY A 43 8.33 1.13 6.64
N ASP A 44 7.98 -0.04 6.11
CA ASP A 44 8.21 -0.36 4.71
C ASP A 44 7.37 0.52 3.79
N VAL A 45 7.90 0.82 2.61
CA VAL A 45 7.23 1.66 1.61
C VAL A 45 6.52 0.77 0.60
N VAL A 46 5.31 1.15 0.22
CA VAL A 46 4.52 0.51 -0.81
C VAL A 46 4.33 1.49 -1.95
N VAL A 47 4.63 1.06 -3.17
CA VAL A 47 4.41 1.83 -4.38
C VAL A 47 3.64 0.96 -5.37
N VAL A 48 2.52 1.48 -5.87
CA VAL A 48 1.74 0.82 -6.93
C VAL A 48 1.93 1.62 -8.20
N VAL A 49 2.40 0.97 -9.26
CA VAL A 49 2.82 1.61 -10.51
C VAL A 49 2.04 1.10 -11.71
N SER A 50 1.85 1.97 -12.69
CA SER A 50 1.33 1.65 -14.02
C SER A 50 2.35 2.15 -15.05
N GLY A 51 3.23 1.24 -15.51
CA GLY A 51 4.40 1.60 -16.30
C GLY A 51 5.32 2.56 -15.52
N GLU A 52 5.48 3.78 -16.01
CA GLU A 52 6.34 4.82 -15.39
C GLU A 52 5.60 5.71 -14.38
N ASN A 53 4.28 5.51 -14.20
CA ASN A 53 3.46 6.34 -13.34
C ASN A 53 3.22 5.68 -11.98
N ILE A 54 3.27 6.47 -10.91
CA ILE A 54 2.87 6.04 -9.57
C ILE A 54 1.38 6.33 -9.39
N SER A 55 0.60 5.29 -9.12
CA SER A 55 -0.83 5.40 -8.84
C SER A 55 -1.14 5.42 -7.35
N PHE A 56 -0.23 4.94 -6.51
CA PHE A 56 -0.35 4.99 -5.05
C PHE A 56 1.02 4.88 -4.42
N HIS A 57 1.25 5.64 -3.36
CA HIS A 57 2.47 5.49 -2.56
C HIS A 57 2.19 5.77 -1.09
N GLY A 58 2.72 4.93 -0.22
CA GLY A 58 2.57 5.13 1.21
C GLY A 58 3.47 4.23 2.01
N MET A 59 3.54 4.48 3.30
CA MET A 59 4.27 3.66 4.25
C MET A 59 3.30 2.71 4.95
N ILE A 60 3.71 1.47 5.18
CA ILE A 60 2.97 0.53 6.02
C ILE A 60 2.91 1.12 7.42
N GLY A 61 1.71 1.57 7.83
CA GLY A 61 1.49 2.16 9.15
C GLY A 61 1.29 1.10 10.23
N LYS A 62 0.71 -0.06 9.85
CA LYS A 62 0.57 -1.23 10.72
C LYS A 62 0.44 -2.51 9.89
N ILE A 63 0.77 -3.62 10.53
CA ILE A 63 0.46 -4.98 10.08
C ILE A 63 -0.39 -5.62 11.17
N GLU A 64 -1.53 -6.19 10.80
CA GLU A 64 -2.49 -6.80 11.73
C GLU A 64 -3.20 -7.96 11.03
N ASP A 65 -3.23 -9.12 11.68
CA ASP A 65 -3.84 -10.36 11.17
C ASP A 65 -3.33 -10.78 9.78
N GLY A 66 -2.04 -10.56 9.49
CA GLY A 66 -1.45 -10.86 8.18
C GLY A 66 -1.76 -9.84 7.08
N TYR A 67 -2.34 -8.68 7.41
CA TYR A 67 -2.62 -7.60 6.46
C TYR A 67 -1.80 -6.35 6.76
N ALA A 68 -1.17 -5.79 5.73
CA ALA A 68 -0.54 -4.47 5.79
C ALA A 68 -1.57 -3.39 5.51
N TYR A 69 -1.53 -2.31 6.29
CA TYR A 69 -2.38 -1.13 6.09
C TYR A 69 -1.52 0.05 5.65
N VAL A 70 -1.90 0.66 4.53
CA VAL A 70 -1.13 1.76 3.92
C VAL A 70 -2.06 2.91 3.57
N ALA A 71 -1.62 4.13 3.86
CA ALA A 71 -2.36 5.33 3.56
C ALA A 71 -1.63 6.19 2.53
N ASP A 72 -2.37 6.64 1.53
CA ASP A 72 -1.99 7.72 0.60
C ASP A 72 -3.15 8.73 0.56
N PRO A 73 -3.26 9.63 1.56
CA PRO A 73 -4.44 10.45 1.76
C PRO A 73 -4.61 11.56 0.71
N LYS A 74 -3.61 11.83 -0.13
CA LYS A 74 -3.65 12.97 -1.08
C LYS A 74 -3.14 12.64 -2.48
N GLY A 75 -2.42 11.53 -2.67
CA GLY A 75 -1.79 11.17 -3.94
C GLY A 75 -2.41 9.97 -4.64
N SER A 76 -3.35 9.27 -4.00
CA SER A 76 -3.90 8.05 -4.57
C SER A 76 -4.74 8.30 -5.82
N LEU A 77 -4.43 7.51 -6.85
CA LEU A 77 -5.19 7.32 -8.09
C LEU A 77 -5.78 5.91 -8.18
N LEU A 78 -5.64 5.08 -7.13
CA LEU A 78 -6.24 3.76 -7.10
C LEU A 78 -7.75 3.86 -6.94
N PRO A 79 -8.55 3.09 -7.69
CA PRO A 79 -10.00 3.12 -7.57
C PRO A 79 -10.46 2.64 -6.18
N ALA A 80 -11.52 3.25 -5.66
CA ALA A 80 -12.15 2.82 -4.40
C ALA A 80 -12.99 1.53 -4.51
N GLY A 81 -13.02 0.89 -5.69
CA GLY A 81 -13.83 -0.30 -5.98
C GLY A 81 -13.00 -1.58 -6.08
N VAL A 82 -13.69 -2.73 -6.02
CA VAL A 82 -13.07 -4.05 -6.25
C VAL A 82 -12.70 -4.16 -7.74
N GLN A 83 -11.41 -4.40 -8.04
CA GLN A 83 -10.98 -4.93 -9.33
C GLN A 83 -11.03 -6.45 -9.31
#